data_AF-A0A1X1UAW9-F1
#
_entry.id   AF-A0A1X1UAW9-F1
#
_cell.length_a   1.000
_cell.length_b   1.000
_cell.length_c   1.000
_cell.angle_alpha   90.00
_cell.angle_beta   90.00
_cell.angle_gamma   90.00
#
_symmetry.space_group_name_H-M   'P 1'
#
loop_
_entity.id
_entity.type
_entity.pdbx_description
1 polymer ?
#
loop_
_entity_poly.entity_id
_entity_poly.type
_entity_poly.pdbx_seq_one_letter_code
_entity_poly.pdbx_strand_id
1 'polypeptide(L)'
;MTASRPAGALDRATVVSDTADQRQADYFLRLLTQNRRLIDQRIDSYYNAIAVAEARGDAESACVFRRAARAEEQESTALDGLIENLQRRFVAQPTSDAAPAPRLVVH
;
A
#
# COMPACT_ATOMS: atom_id res chain seq x y z
N MET A 1 27.68 -34.77 18.18
CA MET A 1 26.47 -34.96 17.37
C MET A 1 26.16 -33.66 16.65
N THR A 2 26.68 -33.48 15.44
CA THR A 2 26.30 -32.37 14.57
C THR A 2 25.03 -32.78 13.83
N ALA A 3 23.88 -32.34 14.32
CA ALA A 3 22.62 -32.55 13.62
C ALA A 3 22.67 -31.73 12.32
N SER A 4 22.88 -32.41 11.19
CA SER A 4 22.71 -31.85 9.86
C SER A 4 21.25 -31.42 9.74
N ARG A 5 20.97 -30.12 9.91
CA ARG A 5 19.63 -29.57 9.70
C ARG A 5 19.28 -29.82 8.24
N PRO A 6 18.19 -30.55 7.92
CA PRO A 6 17.91 -30.90 6.54
C PRO A 6 17.56 -29.64 5.77
N ALA A 7 18.26 -29.39 4.65
CA ALA A 7 18.07 -28.21 3.79
C ALA A 7 16.59 -27.96 3.44
N GLY A 8 15.80 -29.01 3.21
CA GLY A 8 14.37 -28.90 2.92
C GLY A 8 13.49 -28.34 4.05
N ALA A 9 13.96 -28.33 5.31
CA ALA A 9 13.25 -27.66 6.40
C ALA A 9 13.49 -26.14 6.41
N LEU A 10 14.63 -25.67 5.88
CA LEU A 10 14.91 -24.25 5.69
C LEU A 10 14.10 -23.71 4.52
N ASP A 11 14.08 -24.42 3.39
CA ASP A 11 13.30 -24.02 2.20
C ASP A 11 11.80 -23.92 2.52
N ARG A 12 11.25 -24.87 3.29
CA ARG A 12 9.85 -24.80 3.73
C ARG A 12 9.60 -23.60 4.66
N ALA A 13 10.51 -23.31 5.58
CA ALA A 13 10.36 -22.18 6.50
C ALA A 13 10.40 -20.84 5.74
N THR A 14 11.28 -20.71 4.75
CA THR A 14 11.36 -19.54 3.86
C THR A 14 10.07 -19.36 3.07
N VAL A 15 9.57 -20.41 2.41
CA VAL A 15 8.31 -20.36 1.65
C VAL A 15 7.11 -19.98 2.53
N VAL A 16 7.05 -20.51 3.77
CA VAL A 16 5.98 -20.14 4.72
C VAL A 16 6.09 -18.68 5.15
N SER A 17 7.31 -18.17 5.38
CA SER A 17 7.56 -16.76 5.70
C SER A 17 7.13 -15.85 4.54
N ASP A 18 7.54 -16.16 3.31
CA ASP A 18 7.17 -15.37 2.13
C ASP A 18 5.64 -15.36 1.92
N THR A 19 4.97 -16.48 2.19
CA THR A 19 3.50 -16.56 2.11
C THR A 19 2.82 -15.77 3.25
N ALA A 20 3.44 -15.67 4.43
CA ALA A 20 2.94 -14.84 5.52
C ALA A 20 3.09 -13.35 5.19
N ASP A 21 4.27 -12.95 4.70
CA ASP A 21 4.57 -11.58 4.30
C ASP A 21 3.66 -11.12 3.16
N GLN A 22 3.40 -11.98 2.16
CA GLN A 22 2.45 -11.69 1.09
C GLN A 22 1.04 -11.41 1.62
N ARG A 23 0.53 -12.27 2.51
CA ARG A 23 -0.80 -12.10 3.10
C ARG A 23 -0.90 -10.83 3.94
N GLN A 24 0.17 -10.48 4.64
CA GLN A 24 0.24 -9.24 5.39
C GLN A 24 0.25 -8.01 4.47
N ALA A 25 1.01 -8.06 3.36
CA ALA A 25 1.01 -7.01 2.35
C ALA A 25 -0.38 -6.81 1.73
N ASP A 26 -1.07 -7.90 1.37
CA ASP A 26 -2.45 -7.84 0.83
C ASP A 26 -3.46 -7.25 1.82
N TYR A 27 -3.27 -7.51 3.12
CA TYR A 27 -4.06 -6.88 4.17
C TYR A 27 -3.80 -5.37 4.24
N PHE A 28 -2.54 -4.96 4.32
CA PHE A 28 -2.19 -3.54 4.40
C PHE A 28 -2.59 -2.77 3.14
N LEU A 29 -2.43 -3.36 1.95
CA LEU A 29 -2.88 -2.74 0.70
C LEU A 29 -4.38 -2.44 0.72
N ARG A 30 -5.21 -3.38 1.19
CA ARG A 30 -6.66 -3.15 1.32
C ARG A 30 -6.96 -2.05 2.34
N LEU A 31 -6.31 -2.07 3.50
CA LEU A 31 -6.50 -1.07 4.55
C LEU A 31 -6.09 0.34 4.09
N LEU A 32 -4.90 0.48 3.50
CA LEU A 32 -4.38 1.75 3.01
C LEU A 32 -5.23 2.29 1.86
N THR A 33 -5.66 1.45 0.93
CA THR A 33 -6.56 1.85 -0.16
C THR A 33 -7.91 2.32 0.37
N GLN A 34 -8.45 1.66 1.40
CA GLN A 34 -9.68 2.10 2.05
C GLN A 34 -9.51 3.47 2.72
N ASN A 35 -8.43 3.63 3.50
CA ASN A 35 -8.13 4.91 4.17
C ASN A 35 -7.91 6.04 3.15
N ARG A 36 -7.22 5.76 2.05
CA ARG A 36 -7.00 6.74 0.96
C ARG A 36 -8.30 7.31 0.42
N ARG A 37 -9.31 6.46 0.20
CA ARG A 37 -10.65 6.88 -0.25
C ARG A 37 -11.41 7.69 0.80
N LEU A 38 -11.24 7.38 2.08
CA LEU A 38 -11.85 8.17 3.16
C LEU A 38 -11.23 9.56 3.24
N ILE A 39 -9.91 9.67 3.04
CA ILE A 39 -9.22 10.95 2.96
C ILE A 39 -9.71 11.76 1.76
N ASP A 40 -9.87 11.15 0.58
CA ASP A 40 -10.46 11.83 -0.59
C ASP A 40 -11.83 12.45 -0.28
N GLN A 41 -12.72 11.68 0.35
CA GLN A 41 -14.05 12.17 0.74
C GLN A 41 -13.99 13.35 1.72
N ARG A 42 -13.01 13.34 2.64
CA ARG A 42 -12.79 14.42 3.59
C ARG A 42 -12.23 15.67 2.92
N ILE A 43 -11.29 15.52 2.00
CA ILE A 43 -10.77 16.60 1.17
C ILE A 43 -11.91 17.27 0.41
N ASP A 44 -12.75 16.50 -0.28
CA ASP A 44 -13.92 17.01 -0.99
C ASP A 44 -14.88 17.76 -0.05
N SER A 45 -15.10 17.21 1.14
CA SER A 45 -15.94 17.83 2.16
C SER A 45 -15.37 19.17 2.64
N TYR A 46 -14.05 19.27 2.82
CA TYR A 46 -13.41 20.54 3.19
C TYR A 46 -13.49 21.57 2.07
N TYR A 47 -13.30 21.18 0.81
CA TYR A 47 -13.46 22.10 -0.33
C TYR A 47 -14.89 22.64 -0.43
N ASN A 48 -15.90 21.80 -0.21
CA ASN A 48 -17.28 22.26 -0.12
C ASN A 48 -17.50 23.23 1.05
N ALA A 49 -16.93 22.93 2.23
CA ALA A 49 -17.04 23.80 3.40
C ALA A 49 -16.35 25.16 3.20
N ILE A 50 -15.21 25.19 2.49
CA ILE A 50 -14.53 26.44 2.08
C ILE A 50 -15.45 27.28 1.21
N ALA A 51 -16.04 26.69 0.16
CA ALA A 51 -16.94 27.42 -0.74
C ALA A 51 -18.16 28.01 0.00
N VAL A 52 -18.73 27.26 0.94
CA VAL A 52 -19.85 27.74 1.78
C VAL A 52 -19.41 28.88 2.70
N ALA A 53 -18.25 28.79 3.33
CA ALA A 53 -17.71 29.83 4.21
C ALA A 53 -17.41 31.11 3.43
N GLU A 54 -16.78 30.99 2.24
CA GLU A 54 -16.49 32.11 1.34
C GLU A 54 -17.77 32.82 0.88
N ALA A 55 -18.80 32.06 0.48
CA ALA A 55 -20.09 32.61 0.10
C ALA A 55 -20.78 33.40 1.23
N ARG A 56 -20.47 33.09 2.49
CA ARG A 56 -20.98 33.78 3.68
C ARG A 56 -20.08 34.94 4.13
N GLY A 57 -18.93 35.15 3.48
CA GLY A 57 -17.93 36.12 3.92
C GLY A 57 -17.19 35.70 5.20
N ASP A 58 -17.27 34.43 5.59
CA ASP A 58 -16.62 33.88 6.78
C ASP A 58 -15.18 33.47 6.46
N ALA A 59 -14.30 34.47 6.43
CA ALA A 59 -12.88 34.28 6.11
C ALA A 59 -12.14 33.43 7.18
N GLU A 60 -12.58 33.47 8.43
CA GLU A 60 -11.96 32.72 9.53
C GLU A 60 -12.21 31.23 9.35
N SER A 61 -13.47 30.82 9.18
CA SER A 61 -13.81 29.41 8.92
C SER A 61 -13.17 28.90 7.64
N ALA A 62 -13.15 29.71 6.57
CA ALA A 62 -12.47 29.34 5.33
C ALA A 62 -10.96 29.09 5.54
N CYS A 63 -10.29 29.89 6.39
CA CYS A 63 -8.88 29.67 6.75
C CYS A 63 -8.68 28.35 7.50
N VAL A 64 -9.55 28.04 8.47
CA VAL A 64 -9.52 26.77 9.23
C VAL A 64 -9.69 25.57 8.30
N PHE A 65 -10.69 25.60 7.41
CA PHE A 65 -10.93 24.50 6.47
C PHE A 65 -9.78 24.31 5.48
N ARG A 66 -9.16 25.38 4.97
CA ARG A 66 -7.97 25.25 4.11
C ARG A 66 -6.81 24.58 4.83
N ARG A 67 -6.58 24.91 6.10
CA ARG A 67 -5.54 24.26 6.90
C ARG A 67 -5.83 22.77 7.10
N ALA A 68 -7.09 22.41 7.36
CA ALA A 68 -7.50 21.02 7.48
C ALA A 68 -7.33 20.26 6.16
N ALA A 69 -7.81 20.80 5.03
CA ALA A 69 -7.62 20.21 3.72
C ALA A 69 -6.14 19.97 3.38
N ARG A 70 -5.26 20.92 3.69
CA ARG A 70 -3.81 20.78 3.50
C ARG A 70 -3.19 19.65 4.32
N ALA A 71 -3.69 19.37 5.52
CA ALA A 71 -3.22 18.25 6.33
C ALA A 71 -3.64 16.92 5.69
N GLU A 72 -4.88 16.84 5.21
CA GLU A 72 -5.39 15.65 4.50
C GLU A 72 -4.65 15.37 3.19
N GLU A 73 -4.34 16.41 2.41
CA GLU A 73 -3.56 16.26 1.17
C GLU A 73 -2.15 15.70 1.43
N GLN A 74 -1.54 16.08 2.55
CA GLN A 74 -0.24 15.55 2.97
C GLN A 74 -0.35 14.08 3.38
N GLU A 75 -1.37 13.71 4.16
CA GLU A 75 -1.61 12.32 4.55
C GLU A 75 -1.93 11.44 3.34
N SER A 76 -2.77 11.92 2.43
CA SER A 76 -3.06 11.33 1.12
C SER A 76 -1.78 10.99 0.36
N THR A 77 -0.88 11.96 0.23
CA THR A 77 0.42 11.77 -0.46
C THR A 77 1.29 10.74 0.23
N ALA A 78 1.30 10.70 1.57
CA ALA A 78 2.03 9.70 2.33
C ALA A 78 1.46 8.28 2.12
N LEU A 79 0.12 8.14 2.09
CA LEU A 79 -0.54 6.87 1.80
C LEU A 79 -0.24 6.38 0.38
N ASP A 80 -0.26 7.27 -0.60
CA ASP A 80 0.09 6.92 -2.00
C ASP A 80 1.50 6.31 -2.07
N GLY A 81 2.48 6.94 -1.40
CA GLY A 81 3.83 6.40 -1.32
C GLY A 81 3.92 5.02 -0.64
N LEU A 82 3.15 4.78 0.43
CA LEU A 82 3.13 3.47 1.10
C LEU A 82 2.50 2.38 0.22
N ILE A 83 1.40 2.70 -0.46
CA ILE A 83 0.70 1.80 -1.38
C ILE A 83 1.63 1.41 -2.53
N GLU A 84 2.27 2.39 -3.18
CA GLU A 84 3.20 2.14 -4.28
C GLU A 84 4.38 1.25 -3.86
N ASN A 85 4.95 1.49 -2.68
CA ASN A 85 6.06 0.67 -2.16
C ASN A 85 5.64 -0.78 -1.90
N LEU A 86 4.46 -0.99 -1.31
CA LEU A 86 3.93 -2.34 -1.09
C LEU A 86 3.62 -3.05 -2.41
N GLN A 87 2.99 -2.36 -3.36
CA GLN A 87 2.71 -2.92 -4.69
C GLN A 87 4.00 -3.30 -5.42
N ARG A 88 5.02 -2.44 -5.38
CA ARG A 88 6.32 -2.70 -6.02
C ARG A 88 6.99 -3.94 -5.44
N ARG A 89 6.93 -4.13 -4.12
CA ARG A 89 7.65 -5.21 -3.43
C ARG A 89 6.91 -6.56 -3.50
N PHE A 90 5.59 -6.56 -3.44
CA PHE A 90 4.80 -7.78 -3.25
C PHE A 90 3.84 -8.12 -4.41
N VAL A 91 3.62 -7.20 -5.36
CA VAL A 91 2.72 -7.44 -6.52
C VAL A 91 3.49 -7.41 -7.83
N ALA A 92 4.46 -6.49 -7.97
CA ALA A 92 5.25 -6.33 -9.19
C ALA A 92 6.42 -7.33 -9.32
N GLN A 93 6.59 -8.23 -8.36
CA GLN A 93 7.57 -9.31 -8.47
C GLN A 93 6.85 -10.56 -9.01
N PRO A 94 6.80 -10.76 -10.34
CA PRO A 94 6.35 -12.04 -10.86
C PRO A 94 7.27 -13.10 -10.28
N THR A 95 6.66 -14.18 -9.81
CA THR A 95 7.20 -15.53 -9.63
C THR A 95 8.40 -15.81 -10.55
N SER A 96 9.58 -15.34 -10.18
CA SER A 96 10.85 -15.74 -10.80
C SER A 96 11.34 -17.01 -10.12
N ASP A 97 10.43 -17.97 -9.98
CA ASP A 97 10.73 -19.35 -9.56
C ASP A 97 9.86 -20.36 -10.34
N ALA A 98 9.39 -19.97 -11.53
CA ALA A 98 9.02 -20.96 -12.54
C ALA A 98 10.34 -21.42 -13.20
N ALA A 99 10.87 -22.53 -12.70
CA ALA A 99 12.07 -23.20 -13.20
C ALA A 99 12.12 -23.23 -14.75
N PRO A 100 13.30 -23.03 -15.37
CA PRO A 100 13.42 -23.08 -16.82
C PRO A 100 13.06 -24.48 -17.31
N ALA A 101 11.99 -24.59 -18.10
CA ALA A 101 11.60 -25.83 -18.75
C ALA A 101 12.80 -26.41 -19.53
N PRO A 102 13.13 -27.71 -19.37
CA PRO A 102 14.27 -28.30 -20.04
C PRO A 102 14.03 -28.27 -21.55
N ARG A 103 14.90 -27.56 -22.27
CA ARG A 103 14.93 -27.59 -23.73
C ARG A 103 15.37 -28.98 -24.17
N LEU A 104 14.41 -29.78 -24.61
CA LEU A 104 14.67 -31.03 -25.33
C LEU A 104 15.37 -30.69 -26.65
N VAL A 105 16.68 -30.92 -26.69
CA VAL A 105 17.45 -30.98 -27.93
C VAL A 105 17.25 -32.39 -28.50
N VAL A 106 16.54 -32.49 -29.61
CA VAL A 106 16.43 -33.71 -30.41
C VAL A 106 17.65 -33.78 -31.31
N HIS A 107 18.43 -34.86 -31.20
CA HIS A 107 19.52 -35.22 -32.09
C HIS A 107 19.00 -36.07 -33.26
#